data_AF-A0A5E5BKK6-F1
#
_entry.id   AF-A0A5E5BKK6-F1
#
_cell.length_a   1.000
_cell.length_b   1.000
_cell.length_c   1.000
_cell.angle_alpha   90.00
_cell.angle_beta   90.00
_cell.angle_gamma   90.00
#
_symmetry.space_group_name_H-M   'P 1'
#
loop_
_entity.id
_entity.type
_entity.pdbx_description
1 polymer ?
#
loop_
_entity_poly.entity_id
_entity_poly.type
_entity_poly.pdbx_seq_one_letter_code
_entity_poly.pdbx_strand_id
1 'polypeptide(L)' 'MASHVLHHGIVVLSGAYMEYTVTPWDLRYHYRRTVDYRDVVWC' A
#
# COMPACT_ATOMS: atom_id res chain seq x y z
N MET A 1 -4.91 -22.30 10.61
CA MET A 1 -5.70 -21.60 9.58
C MET A 1 -4.95 -20.35 9.20
N ALA A 2 -4.42 -20.27 7.97
CA ALA A 2 -3.83 -19.03 7.48
C ALA A 2 -4.96 -18.01 7.38
N SER A 3 -4.88 -16.94 8.17
CA SER A 3 -5.87 -15.88 8.17
C SER A 3 -5.83 -15.19 6.80
N HIS A 4 -6.91 -15.23 6.03
CA HIS A 4 -7.08 -14.44 4.79
C HIS A 4 -7.33 -12.95 5.10
N VAL A 5 -6.73 -12.43 6.17
CA VAL A 5 -6.85 -11.03 6.57
C VAL A 5 -5.81 -10.24 5.80
N LEU A 6 -6.30 -9.37 4.93
CA LEU A 6 -5.49 -8.35 4.26
C LEU A 6 -5.10 -7.29 5.29
N HIS A 7 -3.80 -7.02 5.41
CA HIS A 7 -3.31 -5.88 6.17
C HIS A 7 -3.10 -4.71 5.22
N HIS A 8 -3.90 -3.65 5.37
CA HIS A 8 -3.82 -2.44 4.56
C HIS A 8 -3.47 -1.24 5.45
N GLY A 9 -2.59 -0.37 4.95
CA GLY A 9 -2.19 0.85 5.67
C GLY A 9 -1.87 2.00 4.73
N ILE A 10 -1.96 3.22 5.27
CA ILE A 10 -1.67 4.47 4.58
C ILE A 10 -0.63 5.24 5.39
N VAL A 11 0.44 5.67 4.73
CA VAL A 11 1.46 6.57 5.27
C VAL A 11 1.30 7.92 4.59
N VAL A 12 1.00 8.96 5.38
CA VAL A 12 0.90 10.34 4.89
C VAL A 12 2.26 11.01 5.00
N LEU A 13 2.69 11.64 3.90
CA LEU A 13 3.94 12.37 3.77
C LEU A 13 3.65 13.84 3.45
N SER A 14 4.64 14.71 3.58
CA SER A 14 4.51 16.11 3.14
C SER A 14 4.40 16.17 1.61
N GLY A 15 3.19 16.38 1.08
CA GLY A 15 2.92 16.44 -0.36
C GLY A 15 2.57 15.10 -1.02
N ALA A 16 2.39 14.02 -0.25
CA ALA A 16 2.04 12.71 -0.82
C ALA A 16 1.41 11.78 0.22
N TYR A 17 0.84 10.66 -0.24
CA TYR A 17 0.59 9.48 0.57
C TYR A 17 1.11 8.23 -0.12
N MET A 18 1.41 7.21 0.66
CA MET A 18 1.73 5.86 0.19
C MET A 18 0.74 4.89 0.85
N GLU A 19 0.12 4.03 0.06
CA GLU A 19 -0.68 2.93 0.56
C GLU A 19 0.03 1.62 0.29
N TYR A 20 -0.13 0.68 1.22
CA TYR A 20 0.42 -0.64 1.10
C TYR A 20 -0.61 -1.69 1.53
N THR A 21 -0.56 -2.84 0.89
CA THR A 21 -1.36 -4.01 1.22
C THR A 21 -0.47 -5.23 1.27
N VAL A 22 -0.53 -5.97 2.37
CA VAL A 22 0.18 -7.25 2.52
C VAL A 22 -0.77 -8.39 2.23
N THR A 23 -0.40 -9.23 1.28
CA THR A 23 -1.12 -10.45 0.92
C THR A 23 -0.50 -11.62 1.68
N PRO A 24 -1.16 -12.16 2.73
CA PRO A 24 -0.56 -13.17 3.61
C PRO A 24 -0.37 -14.54 2.95
N TRP A 25 -0.99 -14.80 1.80
CA TRP A 25 -0.93 -16.07 1.09
C TRP A 25 0.29 -16.21 0.15
N ASP A 26 0.89 -15.12 -0.28
CA ASP A 26 2.10 -15.11 -1.12
C ASP A 26 3.23 -14.23 -0.56
N LEU A 27 3.01 -13.64 0.64
CA LEU A 27 3.93 -12.74 1.34
C LEU A 27 4.39 -11.57 0.45
N ARG A 28 3.55 -11.13 -0.48
CA ARG A 28 3.83 -9.99 -1.34
C ARG A 28 3.33 -8.69 -0.73
N TYR A 29 4.05 -7.63 -1.06
CA TYR A 29 3.69 -6.27 -0.72
C TYR A 29 3.25 -5.57 -2.00
N HIS A 30 2.03 -5.07 -2.00
CA HIS A 30 1.52 -4.21 -3.06
C HIS A 30 1.55 -2.78 -2.57
N TYR A 31 2.09 -1.86 -3.36
CA TYR A 31 2.22 -0.48 -2.96
C TYR A 31 1.76 0.48 -4.06
N ARG A 32 1.09 1.55 -3.66
CA ARG A 32 0.79 2.70 -4.51
C ARG A 32 1.21 3.97 -3.78
N ARG A 33 1.83 4.90 -4.48
CA ARG A 33 2.23 6.21 -3.93
C ARG A 33 1.63 7.33 -4.77
N THR A 34 1.36 8.47 -4.16
CA THR A 34 1.12 9.69 -4.93
C THR A 34 2.40 10.47 -5.20
N VAL A 35 2.48 11.11 -6.35
CA VAL A 35 3.37 12.24 -6.60
C VAL A 35 2.49 13.49 -6.52
N ASP A 36 2.77 14.35 -5.53
CA ASP A 36 2.08 15.65 -5.34
C ASP A 36 0.55 15.56 -5.17
N TYR A 37 0.06 14.53 -4.48
CA TYR A 37 -1.38 14.17 -4.32
C TYR A 37 -2.20 13.96 -5.59
N ARG A 38 -1.65 14.24 -6.78
CA ARG A 38 -2.37 14.26 -8.06
C ARG A 38 -2.17 12.99 -8.87
N ASP A 39 -0.94 12.49 -8.89
CA ASP A 39 -0.58 11.34 -9.72
C ASP A 39 -0.33 10.11 -8.87
N VAL A 40 -0.88 8.95 -9.25
CA VAL A 40 -0.68 7.67 -8.53
C VAL A 40 0.30 6.80 -9.31
N VAL A 41 1.36 6.37 -8.65
CA VAL A 41 2.36 5.44 -9.18
C VAL A 41 2.24 4.12 -8.43
N TRP A 42 2.07 3.03 -9.17
CA TRP A 42 2.17 1.66 -8.68
C TRP A 42 3.64 1.24 -8.74
N CYS A 43 4.11 0.53 -7.73
CA CYS A 43 5.39 -0.14 -7.85
C CYS A 43 5.38 -1.56 -7.29
#